data_AF-A0AAP0EJP9-F1
#
_entry.id   AF-A0AAP0EJP9-F1
#
_cell.length_a   1.000
_cell.length_b   1.000
_cell.length_c   1.000
_cell.angle_alpha   90.00
_cell.angle_beta   90.00
_cell.angle_gamma   90.00
#
_symmetry.space_group_name_H-M   'P 1'
#
loop_
_entity.id
_entity.type
_entity.pdbx_description
1 polymer ?
#
loop_
_entity_poly.entity_id
_entity_poly.type
_entity_poly.pdbx_seq_one_letter_code
_entity_poly.pdbx_strand_id
1 'polypeptide(L)'
;MLNYIGTDIASGPLWMEYITFLKALPATTAQEGSQRMTSIRKAYQRAIVTPTHHLEQLWRDYENFENSVSRALAKGLLSEYQPKYNSARAIYRERKKYVEDID
;
A
#
# COMPACT_ATOMS: atom_id res chain seq x y z
N MET A 1 -15.77 -3.49 -2.86
CA MET A 1 -15.36 -2.22 -3.50
C MET A 1 -13.89 -2.19 -3.91
N LEU A 2 -12.92 -2.33 -3.00
CA LEU A 2 -11.47 -2.27 -3.34
C LEU A 2 -10.99 -3.32 -4.38
N ASN A 3 -11.72 -4.43 -4.58
CA ASN A 3 -11.40 -5.43 -5.61
C ASN A 3 -11.63 -4.96 -7.05
N TYR A 4 -12.51 -3.99 -7.27
CA TYR A 4 -12.90 -3.56 -8.62
C TYR A 4 -12.45 -2.12 -8.92
N ILE A 5 -12.41 -1.25 -7.90
CA ILE A 5 -12.03 0.18 -8.06
C ILE A 5 -10.59 0.43 -7.59
N GLY A 6 -10.06 -0.44 -6.72
CA GLY A 6 -8.70 -0.32 -6.19
C GLY A 6 -7.60 -0.71 -7.18
N THR A 7 -7.94 -0.99 -8.45
CA THR A 7 -7.00 -1.31 -9.55
C THR A 7 -6.84 -0.16 -10.54
N ASP A 8 -7.64 0.89 -10.38
CA ASP A 8 -7.61 2.09 -11.20
C ASP A 8 -6.36 2.94 -10.91
N ILE A 9 -5.82 3.62 -11.93
CA ILE A 9 -4.61 4.45 -11.78
C ILE A 9 -4.81 5.60 -10.79
N ALA A 10 -6.04 6.10 -10.65
CA ALA A 10 -6.45 7.13 -9.72
C ALA A 10 -6.85 6.60 -8.34
N SER A 11 -6.78 5.29 -8.07
CA SER A 11 -7.22 4.72 -6.79
C SER A 11 -6.27 4.97 -5.60
N GLY A 12 -5.18 5.72 -5.81
CA GLY A 12 -4.18 6.05 -4.79
C GLY A 12 -4.77 6.68 -3.51
N PRO A 13 -5.58 7.76 -3.61
CA PRO A 13 -6.24 8.37 -2.47
C PRO A 13 -7.14 7.40 -1.69
N LEU A 14 -7.88 6.53 -2.39
CA LEU A 14 -8.73 5.53 -1.74
C LEU A 14 -7.92 4.56 -0.86
N TRP A 15 -6.73 4.14 -1.32
CA TRP A 15 -5.83 3.32 -0.51
C TRP A 15 -5.33 4.07 0.73
N MET A 16 -4.94 5.34 0.58
CA MET A 16 -4.46 6.18 1.68
C MET A 16 -5.54 6.45 2.73
N GLU A 17 -6.77 6.77 2.30
CA GLU A 17 -7.92 6.94 3.18
C GLU A 17 -8.27 5.64 3.92
N TYR A 18 -8.30 4.51 3.20
CA TYR A 18 -8.58 3.22 3.82
C TYR A 18 -7.53 2.83 4.88
N ILE A 19 -6.25 3.05 4.60
CA ILE A 19 -5.17 2.80 5.56
C ILE A 19 -5.29 3.75 6.76
N THR A 20 -5.63 5.01 6.54
CA THR A 20 -5.86 6.00 7.61
C THR A 20 -7.03 5.58 8.50
N PHE A 21 -8.13 5.14 7.89
CA PHE A 21 -9.28 4.57 8.59
C PHE A 21 -8.87 3.38 9.47
N LEU A 22 -8.12 2.42 8.91
CA LEU A 22 -7.64 1.26 9.68
C LEU A 22 -6.73 1.65 10.86
N LYS A 23 -5.88 2.67 10.69
CA LYS A 23 -5.02 3.19 11.78
C LYS A 23 -5.84 3.87 12.89
N ALA A 24 -6.94 4.53 12.54
CA ALA A 24 -7.80 5.25 13.48
C ALA A 24 -8.76 4.34 14.28
N LEU A 25 -9.00 3.10 13.81
CA LEU A 25 -9.85 2.15 14.53
C LEU A 25 -9.32 1.92 15.95
N PRO A 26 -10.14 2.05 17.00
CA PRO A 26 -9.71 1.77 18.37
C PRO A 26 -9.34 0.29 18.51
N ALA A 27 -8.34 0.01 19.35
CA ALA A 27 -7.98 -1.34 19.75
C ALA A 27 -7.88 -1.36 21.27
N THR A 28 -8.87 -1.97 21.92
CA THR A 28 -9.03 -2.05 23.37
C THR A 28 -8.29 -3.26 23.96
N THR A 29 -8.11 -4.30 23.15
CA THR A 29 -7.38 -5.52 23.54
C THR A 29 -6.10 -5.71 22.72
N ALA A 30 -5.15 -6.48 23.26
CA ALA A 30 -3.95 -6.87 22.52
C ALA A 30 -4.27 -7.65 21.23
N GLN A 31 -5.33 -8.49 21.26
CA GLN A 31 -5.79 -9.23 20.09
C GLN A 31 -6.32 -8.30 19.00
N GLU A 32 -7.13 -7.29 19.36
CA GLU A 32 -7.58 -6.26 18.42
C GLU A 32 -6.42 -5.46 17.83
N GLY A 33 -5.42 -5.13 18.66
CA GLY A 33 -4.20 -4.46 18.20
C GLY A 33 -3.45 -5.26 17.14
N SER A 34 -3.28 -6.57 17.37
CA SER A 34 -2.64 -7.49 16.41
C SER A 34 -3.45 -7.65 15.12
N GLN A 35 -4.77 -7.77 15.22
CA GLN A 35 -5.66 -7.86 14.07
C GLN A 35 -5.62 -6.58 13.23
N ARG A 36 -5.68 -5.40 13.88
CA ARG A 36 -5.56 -4.09 13.22
C ARG A 36 -4.23 -3.95 12.49
N MET A 37 -3.13 -4.28 13.15
CA MET A 37 -1.79 -4.26 12.57
C MET A 37 -1.70 -5.18 11.33
N THR A 38 -2.28 -6.39 11.41
CA THR A 38 -2.36 -7.32 10.27
C THR A 38 -3.19 -6.76 9.11
N SER A 39 -4.32 -6.12 9.40
CA SER A 39 -5.18 -5.49 8.40
C SER A 39 -4.48 -4.32 7.70
N ILE A 40 -3.77 -3.47 8.45
CA ILE A 40 -2.98 -2.35 7.90
C ILE A 40 -1.88 -2.89 6.98
N ARG A 41 -1.14 -3.92 7.41
CA ARG A 41 -0.11 -4.57 6.59
C ARG A 41 -0.70 -5.07 5.27
N LYS A 42 -1.79 -5.82 5.32
CA LYS A 42 -2.47 -6.36 4.12
C LYS A 42 -2.91 -5.24 3.17
N ALA A 43 -3.39 -4.12 3.72
CA ALA A 43 -3.79 -2.96 2.91
C ALA A 43 -2.59 -2.34 2.20
N TYR A 44 -1.48 -2.08 2.91
CA TYR A 44 -0.25 -1.56 2.28
C TYR A 44 0.28 -2.51 1.22
N GLN A 45 0.46 -3.79 1.55
CA GLN A 45 0.99 -4.80 0.64
C GLN A 45 0.20 -4.91 -0.67
N ARG A 46 -1.11 -4.67 -0.60
CA ARG A 46 -1.97 -4.62 -1.77
C ARG A 46 -1.86 -3.29 -2.54
N ALA A 47 -1.79 -2.17 -1.83
CA ALA A 47 -1.65 -0.86 -2.44
C ALA A 47 -0.33 -0.71 -3.21
N ILE A 48 0.78 -1.22 -2.67
CA ILE A 48 2.13 -1.12 -3.28
C ILE A 48 2.35 -2.03 -4.49
N VAL A 49 1.43 -2.95 -4.77
CA VAL A 49 1.43 -3.76 -6.00
C VAL A 49 0.40 -3.28 -7.02
N THR A 50 -0.30 -2.19 -6.70
CA THR A 50 -1.31 -1.58 -7.58
C THR A 50 -0.68 -0.39 -8.33
N PRO A 51 -0.68 -0.38 -9.67
CA PRO A 51 -0.13 0.72 -10.47
C PRO A 51 -0.98 2.00 -10.35
N THR A 52 -0.69 2.85 -9.37
CA THR A 52 -1.42 4.12 -9.11
C THR A 52 -0.49 5.34 -9.06
N HIS A 53 -1.03 6.55 -9.18
CA HIS A 53 -0.26 7.80 -9.06
C HIS A 53 0.52 7.95 -7.74
N HIS A 54 0.01 7.36 -6.65
CA HIS A 54 0.57 7.51 -5.30
C HIS A 54 1.50 6.36 -4.90
N LEU A 55 1.89 5.51 -5.85
CA LEU A 55 2.64 4.29 -5.59
C LEU A 55 3.95 4.52 -4.84
N GLU A 56 4.70 5.59 -5.17
CA GLU A 56 5.96 5.91 -4.47
C GLU A 56 5.73 6.36 -3.01
N GLN A 57 4.66 7.13 -2.76
CA GLN A 57 4.27 7.56 -1.41
C GLN A 57 3.83 6.35 -0.58
N LEU A 58 2.99 5.48 -1.15
CA LEU A 58 2.53 4.24 -0.51
C LEU A 58 3.70 3.31 -0.13
N TRP A 59 4.73 3.22 -0.98
CA TRP A 59 5.94 2.45 -0.67
C TRP A 59 6.72 3.02 0.52
N ARG A 60 6.98 4.33 0.54
CA ARG A 60 7.67 5.00 1.66
C ARG A 60 6.91 4.82 2.98
N ASP A 61 5.59 4.94 2.93
CA ASP A 61 4.75 4.78 4.12
C ASP A 61 4.71 3.32 4.61
N TYR A 62 4.76 2.35 3.69
CA TYR A 62 4.90 0.93 4.03
C TYR A 62 6.26 0.62 4.68
N GLU A 63 7.35 1.17 4.15
CA GLU A 63 8.69 1.06 4.77
C GLU A 63 8.70 1.60 6.19
N ASN A 64 8.14 2.79 6.40
CA ASN A 64 8.02 3.39 7.73
C ASN A 64 7.14 2.55 8.67
N PHE A 65 6.02 2.04 8.16
CA PHE A 65 5.13 1.18 8.94
C PHE A 65 5.83 -0.10 9.41
N GLU A 66 6.45 -0.88 8.51
CA GLU A 66 7.09 -2.13 8.93
C GLU A 66 8.27 -1.90 9.89
N ASN A 67 9.06 -0.84 9.66
CA ASN A 67 10.15 -0.48 10.57
C ASN A 67 9.64 -0.06 11.97
N SER A 68 8.46 0.58 12.04
CA SER A 68 7.82 0.93 13.31
C SER A 68 7.25 -0.28 14.05
N VAL A 69 6.82 -1.32 13.33
CA VAL A 69 6.29 -2.56 13.92
C VAL A 69 7.43 -3.44 14.42
N SER A 70 8.41 -3.73 13.56
CA SER A 70 9.60 -4.50 13.92
C SER A 70 10.68 -4.38 12.85
N ARG A 71 11.81 -3.74 13.17
CA ARG A 71 12.95 -3.62 12.25
C ARG A 71 13.51 -4.97 11.80
N ALA A 72 13.49 -5.97 12.69
CA ALA A 72 13.98 -7.31 12.38
C ALA A 72 13.12 -7.99 11.31
N LEU A 73 11.79 -7.87 11.42
CA LEU A 73 10.86 -8.43 10.43
C LEU A 73 10.83 -7.58 9.14
N ALA A 74 10.95 -6.26 9.28
CA ALA A 74 10.87 -5.31 8.17
C ALA A 74 11.85 -5.65 7.05
N LYS A 75 13.10 -6.00 7.37
CA LYS A 75 14.12 -6.33 6.36
C LYS A 75 13.66 -7.45 5.41
N GLY A 76 13.04 -8.50 5.93
CA GLY A 76 12.54 -9.62 5.14
C GLY A 76 11.34 -9.21 4.27
N LEU A 77 10.36 -8.55 4.89
CA LEU A 77 9.15 -8.11 4.20
C LEU A 77 9.43 -7.09 3.09
N LEU A 78 10.32 -6.13 3.34
CA LEU A 78 10.71 -5.13 2.35
C LEU A 78 11.47 -5.79 1.19
N SER A 79 12.40 -6.70 1.47
CA SER A 79 13.10 -7.45 0.43
C SER A 79 12.14 -8.29 -0.43
N GLU A 80 11.10 -8.87 0.15
CA GLU A 80 10.10 -9.67 -0.58
C GLU A 80 9.23 -8.81 -1.49
N TYR A 81 8.84 -7.61 -1.03
CA TYR A 81 7.92 -6.74 -1.76
C TYR A 81 8.60 -5.73 -2.70
N GLN A 82 9.89 -5.45 -2.53
CA GLN A 82 10.66 -4.57 -3.42
C GLN A 82 10.52 -4.93 -4.92
N PRO A 83 10.69 -6.20 -5.36
CA PRO A 83 10.51 -6.54 -6.77
C PRO A 83 9.06 -6.38 -7.24
N LYS A 84 8.07 -6.66 -6.37
CA LYS A 84 6.64 -6.50 -6.68
C LYS A 84 6.27 -5.02 -6.88
N TYR A 85 6.77 -4.15 -6.01
CA TYR A 85 6.65 -2.70 -6.12
C TYR A 85 7.33 -2.17 -7.40
N ASN A 86 8.55 -2.63 -7.71
CA ASN A 86 9.26 -2.22 -8.92
C ASN A 86 8.49 -2.60 -10.19
N SER A 87 7.87 -3.79 -10.21
CA SER A 87 7.00 -4.25 -11.30
C SER A 87 5.76 -3.35 -11.43
N ALA A 88 5.06 -3.07 -10.34
CA ALA A 88 3.90 -2.17 -10.34
C ALA A 88 4.26 -0.76 -10.83
N ARG A 89 5.45 -0.26 -10.47
CA ARG A 89 5.97 1.04 -10.90
C ARG A 89 6.30 1.08 -12.39
N ALA A 90 6.83 -0.01 -12.95
CA ALA A 90 7.04 -0.13 -14.40
C ALA A 90 5.71 -0.07 -15.17
N ILE A 91 4.71 -0.85 -14.72
CA ILE A 91 3.37 -0.85 -15.30
C ILE A 91 2.70 0.53 -15.18
N TYR A 92 2.84 1.20 -14.03
CA TYR A 92 2.32 2.55 -13.84
C TYR A 92 2.91 3.53 -14.85
N ARG A 93 4.23 3.51 -15.05
CA ARG A 93 4.91 4.37 -16.03
C ARG A 93 4.43 4.11 -17.45
N GLU A 94 4.18 2.85 -17.81
CA GLU A 94 3.63 2.50 -19.12
C GLU A 94 2.19 3.02 -19.27
N ARG A 95 1.32 2.78 -18.28
CA ARG A 95 -0.07 3.25 -18.29
C ARG A 95 -0.19 4.77 -18.34
N LYS A 96 0.66 5.47 -17.60
CA LYS A 96 0.65 6.94 -17.55
C LYS A 96 0.85 7.56 -18.95
N LYS A 97 1.71 6.96 -19.80
CA LYS A 97 1.92 7.45 -21.17
C LYS A 97 0.62 7.48 -21.99
N TYR A 98 -0.20 6.44 -21.87
CA TYR A 98 -1.47 6.37 -22.59
C TYR A 98 -2.56 7.25 -21.99
N VAL A 99 -2.45 7.62 -20.72
CA VAL A 99 -3.41 8.53 -20.05
C VAL A 99 -3.07 9.99 -20.35
N GLU A 100 -1.78 10.34 -20.42
CA GLU A 100 -1.32 11.68 -20.77
C GLU A 100 -1.63 12.07 -22.24
N ASP A 101 -1.85 11.10 -23.13
CA ASP A 101 -2.28 11.34 -24.53
C ASP A 101 -3.81 11.54 -24.68
N ILE A 102 -4.59 11.41 -23.59
CA ILE A 102 -6.06 11.42 -23.60
C ILE A 102 -6.66 12.65 -22.88
N ASP A 103 -5.85 13.43 -22.15
CA ASP A 103 -6.23 14.73 -21.57
C ASP A 103 -5.83 15.91 -22.50
#